data_AF-A0A1G3MJA8-F1
#
_entry.id   AF-A0A1G3MJA8-F1
#
_cell.length_a   1.000
_cell.length_b   1.000
_cell.length_c   1.000
_cell.angle_alpha   90.00
_cell.angle_beta   90.00
_cell.angle_gamma   90.00
#
_symmetry.space_group_name_H-M   'P 1'
#
loop_
_entity.id
_entity.type
_entity.pdbx_description
1 polymer ?
#
loop_
_entity_poly.entity_id
_entity_poly.type
_entity_poly.pdbx_seq_one_letter_code
_entity_poly.pdbx_strand_id
1 'polypeptide(L)'
;MAFLEGYLEDTDHNNVLIQRVLRDIDDRNFLTCMVRIDEPSQAAIFRNMSQRAAEEVRKGLKEKENFFHESAIKHGQSLFRRRLAMNERYQQTLDGIAGHWQAEATDSRVLRDNLVHVARLAGDDDYDSLEKIRAGSGNRLLKEGLRHIIDSSAPLVARARLEHLRETLTENYARQMKMIVEAIDSILNHDRPGQTVEKLADYLAAD
;
A
#
# COMPACT_ATOMS: atom_id res chain seq x y z
N MET A 1 -26.64 14.15 19.02
CA MET A 1 -26.02 13.63 17.80
C MET A 1 -25.09 12.51 18.23
N ALA A 2 -25.24 11.30 17.71
CA ALA A 2 -24.43 10.16 18.14
C ALA A 2 -22.96 10.38 17.76
N PHE A 3 -22.03 9.87 18.55
CA PHE A 3 -20.59 9.99 18.29
C PHE A 3 -20.20 9.35 16.95
N LEU A 4 -20.79 8.20 16.61
CA LEU A 4 -20.60 7.46 15.36
C LEU A 4 -21.80 7.57 14.40
N GLU A 5 -22.43 8.74 14.33
CA GLU A 5 -23.48 8.98 13.33
C GLU A 5 -22.98 8.63 11.91
N GLY A 6 -23.79 7.87 11.17
CA GLY A 6 -23.41 7.28 9.87
C GLY A 6 -22.76 5.90 9.93
N TYR A 7 -22.25 5.47 11.09
CA TYR A 7 -21.52 4.20 11.26
C TYR A 7 -22.15 3.26 12.31
N LEU A 8 -23.38 3.55 12.75
CA LEU A 8 -24.12 2.73 13.72
C LEU A 8 -24.71 1.47 13.08
N GLU A 9 -24.98 1.48 11.79
CA GLU A 9 -25.53 0.32 11.08
C GLU A 9 -24.52 -0.82 11.02
N ASP A 10 -25.02 -2.04 11.22
CA ASP A 10 -24.23 -3.27 11.15
C ASP A 10 -24.05 -3.70 9.70
N THR A 11 -23.12 -3.03 9.01
CA THR A 11 -22.75 -3.33 7.62
C THR A 11 -21.28 -3.73 7.58
N ASP A 12 -20.92 -4.62 6.64
CA ASP A 12 -19.53 -5.02 6.44
C ASP A 12 -18.61 -3.81 6.23
N HIS A 13 -19.09 -2.82 5.48
CA HIS A 13 -18.37 -1.57 5.25
C HIS A 13 -18.06 -0.82 6.56
N ASN A 14 -19.07 -0.55 7.39
CA ASN A 14 -18.89 0.16 8.65
C ASN A 14 -18.02 -0.63 9.63
N ASN A 15 -18.22 -1.93 9.70
CA ASN A 15 -17.45 -2.82 10.56
C ASN A 15 -15.96 -2.83 10.17
N VAL A 16 -15.64 -2.93 8.88
CA VAL A 16 -14.25 -2.86 8.38
C VAL A 16 -13.61 -1.51 8.72
N LEU A 17 -14.32 -0.39 8.54
CA LEU A 17 -13.79 0.93 8.89
C LEU A 17 -13.49 1.05 10.39
N ILE A 18 -14.40 0.60 11.24
CA ILE A 18 -14.22 0.61 12.70
C ILE A 18 -13.03 -0.28 13.10
N GLN A 19 -12.93 -1.49 12.54
CA GLN A 19 -11.83 -2.41 12.82
C GLN A 19 -10.46 -1.83 12.42
N ARG A 20 -10.37 -1.10 11.29
CA ARG A 20 -9.13 -0.42 10.89
C ARG A 20 -8.75 0.66 11.88
N VAL A 21 -9.70 1.51 12.29
CA VAL A 21 -9.44 2.54 13.31
C VAL A 21 -8.98 1.92 14.62
N LEU A 22 -9.60 0.80 15.04
CA LEU A 22 -9.22 0.06 16.24
C LEU A 22 -7.80 -0.52 16.19
N ARG A 23 -7.32 -0.94 15.01
CA ARG A 23 -5.94 -1.40 14.83
C ARG A 23 -4.92 -0.28 14.90
N ASP A 24 -5.27 0.91 14.41
CA ASP A 24 -4.32 2.01 14.30
C ASP A 24 -4.22 2.88 15.57
N ILE A 25 -5.25 2.87 16.41
CA ILE A 25 -5.32 3.73 17.60
C ILE A 25 -4.59 3.07 18.77
N ASP A 26 -3.76 3.85 19.48
CA ASP A 26 -3.13 3.35 20.70
C ASP A 26 -4.14 3.23 21.85
N ASP A 27 -3.90 2.28 22.76
CA ASP A 27 -4.80 1.95 23.86
C ASP A 27 -5.16 3.16 24.74
N ARG A 28 -4.21 4.09 24.93
CA ARG A 28 -4.42 5.26 25.78
C ARG A 28 -5.39 6.26 25.13
N ASN A 29 -5.17 6.57 23.86
CA ASN A 29 -6.04 7.44 23.08
C ASN A 29 -7.40 6.79 22.85
N PHE A 30 -7.44 5.47 22.69
CA PHE A 30 -8.69 4.72 22.59
C PHE A 30 -9.50 4.81 23.88
N LEU A 31 -8.91 4.53 25.04
CA LEU A 31 -9.60 4.68 26.33
C LEU A 31 -10.11 6.11 26.55
N THR A 32 -9.30 7.12 26.19
CA THR A 32 -9.69 8.54 26.30
C THR A 32 -10.89 8.86 25.41
N CYS A 33 -10.92 8.31 24.20
CA CYS A 33 -12.04 8.44 23.27
C CYS A 33 -13.32 7.82 23.85
N MET A 34 -13.20 6.62 24.44
CA MET A 34 -14.32 5.80 24.92
C MET A 34 -15.06 6.37 26.13
N VAL A 35 -14.52 7.38 26.82
CA VAL A 35 -15.17 8.05 27.94
C VAL A 35 -16.36 8.89 27.45
N ARG A 36 -17.52 8.74 28.10
CA ARG A 36 -18.76 9.51 27.85
C ARG A 36 -19.28 9.43 26.40
N ILE A 37 -18.95 8.35 25.69
CA ILE A 37 -19.59 8.02 24.40
C ILE A 37 -21.03 7.54 24.67
N ASP A 38 -21.95 7.84 23.76
CA ASP A 38 -23.31 7.30 23.80
C ASP A 38 -23.34 5.76 23.64
N GLU A 39 -24.27 5.10 24.33
CA GLU A 39 -24.38 3.64 24.33
C GLU A 39 -24.45 3.01 22.92
N PRO A 40 -25.21 3.55 21.95
CA PRO A 40 -25.23 3.02 20.59
C PRO A 40 -23.85 3.02 19.93
N SER A 41 -23.11 4.13 20.03
CA SER A 41 -21.76 4.23 19.49
C SER A 41 -20.78 3.30 20.22
N GLN A 42 -20.93 3.13 21.53
CA GLN A 42 -20.12 2.20 22.30
C GLN A 42 -20.38 0.74 21.90
N ALA A 43 -21.64 0.35 21.70
CA ALA A 43 -22.00 -0.98 21.21
C ALA A 43 -21.45 -1.23 19.80
N ALA A 44 -21.50 -0.22 18.93
CA ALA A 44 -20.97 -0.27 17.57
C ALA A 44 -19.45 -0.52 17.52
N ILE A 45 -18.71 0.00 18.50
CA ILE A 45 -17.28 -0.24 18.65
C ILE A 45 -17.02 -1.65 19.19
N PHE A 46 -17.71 -2.04 20.26
CA PHE A 46 -17.45 -3.33 20.91
C PHE A 46 -17.78 -4.55 20.06
N ARG A 47 -18.76 -4.48 19.15
CA ARG A 47 -19.03 -5.59 18.20
C ARG A 47 -17.85 -5.89 17.27
N ASN A 48 -16.97 -4.91 17.07
CA ASN A 48 -15.79 -5.00 16.21
C ASN A 48 -14.50 -5.34 16.98
N MET A 49 -14.63 -5.71 18.25
CA MET A 49 -13.52 -6.11 19.11
C MET A 49 -13.63 -7.59 19.49
N SER A 50 -12.50 -8.23 19.79
CA SER A 50 -12.54 -9.52 20.48
C SER A 50 -13.16 -9.34 21.87
N GLN A 51 -13.81 -10.39 22.38
CA GLN A 51 -14.42 -10.36 23.71
C GLN A 51 -13.40 -9.95 24.78
N ARG A 52 -12.19 -10.49 24.72
CA ARG A 52 -11.09 -10.16 25.63
C ARG A 52 -10.73 -8.67 25.58
N ALA A 53 -10.54 -8.12 24.38
CA ALA A 53 -10.20 -6.70 24.23
C ALA A 53 -11.33 -5.79 24.74
N ALA A 54 -12.59 -6.17 24.49
CA ALA A 54 -13.74 -5.44 25.00
C ALA A 54 -13.80 -5.45 26.55
N GLU A 55 -13.48 -6.58 27.19
CA GLU A 55 -13.40 -6.69 28.65
C GLU A 55 -12.29 -5.82 29.24
N GLU A 56 -11.10 -5.84 28.64
CA GLU A 56 -9.96 -5.01 29.06
C GLU A 56 -10.29 -3.51 28.98
N VAL A 57 -10.96 -3.08 27.91
CA VAL A 57 -11.40 -1.69 27.71
C VAL A 57 -12.47 -1.29 28.73
N ARG A 58 -13.46 -2.16 28.99
CA ARG A 58 -14.48 -1.90 30.03
C ARG A 58 -13.85 -1.75 31.41
N LYS A 59 -12.85 -2.57 31.75
CA LYS A 59 -12.09 -2.44 32.99
C LYS A 59 -11.33 -1.12 33.04
N GLY A 60 -10.61 -0.79 31.97
CA GLY A 60 -9.84 0.45 31.86
C GLY A 60 -10.71 1.70 31.98
N LEU A 61 -11.93 1.68 31.42
CA LEU A 61 -12.91 2.76 31.56
C LEU A 61 -13.34 2.95 33.02
N LYS A 62 -13.72 1.87 33.72
CA LYS A 62 -14.12 1.94 35.14
C LYS A 62 -13.03 2.53 36.04
N GLU A 63 -11.76 2.21 35.75
CA GLU A 63 -10.63 2.71 36.54
C GLU A 63 -10.27 4.17 36.23
N LYS A 64 -10.50 4.62 34.99
CA LYS A 64 -9.93 5.88 34.48
C LYS A 64 -10.96 6.95 34.08
N GLU A 65 -12.26 6.68 34.17
CA GLU A 65 -13.32 7.59 33.72
C GLU A 65 -13.20 9.01 34.31
N ASN A 66 -12.82 9.12 35.60
CA ASN A 66 -12.69 10.39 36.29
C ASN A 66 -11.30 11.05 36.14
N PHE A 67 -10.34 10.42 35.47
CA PHE A 67 -8.97 10.90 35.34
C PHE A 67 -8.75 11.76 34.09
N PHE A 68 -9.63 11.69 33.10
CA PHE A 68 -9.47 12.44 31.86
C PHE A 68 -10.16 13.80 31.91
N HIS A 69 -9.41 14.86 31.58
CA HIS A 69 -9.98 16.19 31.41
C HIS A 69 -10.86 16.24 30.15
N GLU A 70 -11.89 17.08 30.18
CA GLU A 70 -12.84 17.27 29.06
C GLU A 70 -12.15 17.57 27.72
N SER A 71 -11.05 18.34 27.73
CA SER A 71 -10.25 18.63 26.54
C SER A 71 -9.59 17.39 25.95
N ALA A 72 -9.10 16.47 26.79
CA ALA A 72 -8.49 15.22 26.36
C ALA A 72 -9.54 14.29 25.75
N ILE A 73 -10.73 14.20 26.36
CA ILE A 73 -11.86 13.41 25.85
C ILE A 73 -12.25 13.90 24.46
N LYS A 74 -12.49 15.21 24.30
CA LYS A 74 -12.81 15.82 23.00
C LYS A 74 -11.72 15.59 21.96
N HIS A 75 -10.46 15.65 22.36
CA HIS A 75 -9.34 15.38 21.49
C HIS A 75 -9.31 13.92 21.02
N GLY A 76 -9.45 12.95 21.93
CA GLY A 76 -9.51 11.53 21.60
C GLY A 76 -10.68 11.19 20.68
N GLN A 77 -11.86 11.72 20.98
CA GLN A 77 -13.06 11.59 20.14
C GLN A 77 -12.89 12.22 18.75
N SER A 78 -12.24 13.40 18.67
CA SER A 78 -11.93 14.05 17.39
C SER A 78 -10.92 13.23 16.58
N LEU A 79 -9.88 12.69 17.23
CA LEU A 79 -8.87 11.86 16.59
C LEU A 79 -9.48 10.58 16.01
N PHE A 80 -10.34 9.90 16.76
CA PHE A 80 -11.03 8.70 16.30
C PHE A 80 -11.89 9.00 15.08
N ARG A 81 -12.74 10.04 15.12
CA ARG A 81 -13.56 10.45 13.96
C ARG A 81 -12.72 10.85 12.76
N ARG A 82 -11.60 11.55 12.98
CA ARG A 82 -10.66 11.91 11.90
C ARG A 82 -10.06 10.68 11.24
N ARG A 83 -9.65 9.67 12.01
CA ARG A 83 -9.15 8.40 11.48
C ARG A 83 -10.22 7.64 10.71
N LEU A 84 -11.46 7.67 11.19
CA LEU A 84 -12.58 7.01 10.55
C LEU A 84 -12.90 7.65 9.19
N ALA A 85 -13.01 8.98 9.14
CA ALA A 85 -13.19 9.73 7.89
C ALA A 85 -12.00 9.56 6.92
N MET A 86 -10.78 9.41 7.45
CA MET A 86 -9.60 9.13 6.63
C MET A 86 -9.67 7.74 6.00
N ASN A 87 -10.03 6.71 6.78
CA ASN A 87 -10.21 5.35 6.30
C ASN A 87 -11.35 5.24 5.27
N GLU A 88 -12.43 5.98 5.46
CA GLU A 88 -13.54 6.05 4.50
C GLU A 88 -13.09 6.65 3.17
N ARG A 89 -12.36 7.78 3.19
CA ARG A 89 -11.79 8.38 1.97
C ARG A 89 -10.83 7.44 1.24
N TYR A 90 -10.02 6.70 1.99
CA TYR A 90 -9.15 5.69 1.40
C TYR A 90 -9.97 4.57 0.75
N GLN A 91 -11.01 4.07 1.41
CA GLN A 91 -11.88 3.04 0.84
C GLN A 91 -12.58 3.53 -0.43
N GLN A 92 -13.14 4.74 -0.44
CA GLN A 92 -13.76 5.34 -1.63
C GLN A 92 -12.75 5.47 -2.80
N THR A 93 -11.49 5.76 -2.51
CA THR A 93 -10.43 5.82 -3.52
C THR A 93 -10.11 4.43 -4.08
N LEU A 94 -10.21 3.39 -3.24
CA LEU A 94 -9.93 2.00 -3.58
C LEU A 94 -11.06 1.36 -4.41
N ASP A 95 -12.32 1.74 -4.21
CA ASP A 95 -13.47 1.15 -4.91
C ASP A 95 -13.46 1.46 -6.43
N GLY A 96 -12.73 2.50 -6.86
CA GLY A 96 -12.54 2.85 -8.28
C GLY A 96 -11.40 2.10 -8.99
N ILE A 97 -10.73 1.16 -8.32
CA ILE A 97 -9.52 0.48 -8.82
C ILE A 97 -9.86 -0.97 -9.14
N ALA A 98 -9.50 -1.43 -10.35
CA ALA A 98 -9.69 -2.82 -10.76
C ALA A 98 -9.01 -3.76 -9.75
N GLY A 99 -9.79 -4.61 -9.10
CA GLY A 99 -9.32 -5.45 -7.99
C GLY A 99 -8.41 -6.60 -8.42
N HIS A 100 -8.10 -6.76 -9.70
CA HIS A 100 -7.35 -7.89 -10.25
C HIS A 100 -6.02 -7.46 -10.87
N TRP A 101 -5.00 -8.28 -10.64
CA TRP A 101 -3.70 -8.15 -11.28
C TRP A 101 -3.79 -8.27 -12.81
N GLN A 102 -3.07 -7.40 -13.52
CA GLN A 102 -2.94 -7.43 -14.98
C GLN A 102 -1.46 -7.54 -15.35
N ALA A 103 -1.04 -8.66 -15.96
CA ALA A 103 0.38 -8.94 -16.21
C ALA A 103 1.07 -7.95 -17.15
N GLU A 104 0.33 -7.42 -18.14
CA GLU A 104 0.84 -6.48 -19.15
C GLU A 104 0.39 -5.05 -18.83
N ALA A 105 1.08 -4.40 -17.88
CA ALA A 105 0.86 -3.00 -17.58
C ALA A 105 1.51 -2.10 -18.65
N THR A 106 0.85 -1.96 -19.79
CA THR A 106 1.32 -1.13 -20.93
C THR A 106 1.06 0.36 -20.73
N ASP A 107 0.12 0.73 -19.85
CA ASP A 107 -0.17 2.12 -19.50
C ASP A 107 0.00 2.40 -17.98
N SER A 108 0.18 3.69 -17.64
CA SER A 108 0.41 4.14 -16.26
C SER A 108 -0.79 3.90 -15.33
N ARG A 109 -2.01 3.78 -15.87
CA ARG A 109 -3.22 3.55 -15.08
C ARG A 109 -3.30 2.09 -14.62
N VAL A 110 -3.01 1.14 -15.52
CA VAL A 110 -2.90 -0.29 -15.21
C VAL A 110 -1.77 -0.53 -14.23
N LEU A 111 -0.62 0.14 -14.42
CA LEU A 111 0.49 0.05 -13.46
C LEU A 111 0.08 0.53 -12.06
N ARG A 112 -0.60 1.67 -11.96
CA ARG A 112 -1.13 2.17 -10.69
C ARG A 112 -2.08 1.15 -10.04
N ASP A 113 -3.04 0.61 -10.80
CA ASP A 113 -4.04 -0.31 -10.28
C ASP A 113 -3.39 -1.62 -9.76
N ASN A 114 -2.39 -2.12 -10.50
CA ASN A 114 -1.54 -3.24 -10.08
C ASN A 114 -0.75 -2.96 -8.80
N LEU A 115 -0.14 -1.78 -8.66
CA LEU A 115 0.60 -1.42 -7.45
C LEU A 115 -0.33 -1.30 -6.23
N VAL A 116 -1.57 -0.85 -6.43
CA VAL A 116 -2.58 -0.84 -5.37
C VAL A 116 -3.03 -2.25 -5.01
N HIS A 117 -3.20 -3.14 -5.99
CA HIS A 117 -3.47 -4.56 -5.73
C HIS A 117 -2.35 -5.20 -4.90
N VAL A 118 -1.08 -4.94 -5.24
CA VAL A 118 0.09 -5.37 -4.46
C VAL A 118 0.04 -4.80 -3.03
N ALA A 119 -0.30 -3.52 -2.87
CA ALA A 119 -0.41 -2.91 -1.55
C ALA A 119 -1.52 -3.54 -0.70
N ARG A 120 -2.64 -3.96 -1.30
CA ARG A 120 -3.70 -4.72 -0.61
C ARG A 120 -3.18 -6.07 -0.13
N LEU A 121 -2.58 -6.85 -1.02
CA LEU A 121 -2.01 -8.16 -0.68
C LEU A 121 -0.97 -8.06 0.45
N ALA A 122 -0.10 -7.04 0.41
CA ALA A 122 0.88 -6.80 1.45
C ALA A 122 0.22 -6.41 2.79
N GLY A 123 -0.85 -5.61 2.76
CA GLY A 123 -1.61 -5.24 3.96
C GLY A 123 -2.42 -6.38 4.56
N ASP A 124 -2.79 -7.37 3.74
CA ASP A 124 -3.50 -8.59 4.15
C ASP A 124 -2.55 -9.76 4.45
N ASP A 125 -1.23 -9.53 4.45
CA ASP A 125 -0.17 -10.53 4.65
C ASP A 125 -0.23 -11.73 3.66
N ASP A 126 -0.80 -11.54 2.46
CA ASP A 126 -0.88 -12.57 1.41
C ASP A 126 0.42 -12.63 0.59
N TYR A 127 1.50 -13.09 1.24
CA TYR A 127 2.82 -13.22 0.63
C TYR A 127 2.88 -14.27 -0.48
N ASP A 128 2.02 -15.29 -0.44
CA ASP A 128 1.94 -16.34 -1.48
C ASP A 128 1.47 -15.76 -2.82
N SER A 129 0.45 -14.89 -2.78
CA SER A 129 -0.02 -14.19 -3.98
C SER A 129 1.03 -13.20 -4.49
N LEU A 130 1.73 -12.49 -3.60
CA LEU A 130 2.86 -11.61 -3.98
C LEU A 130 3.99 -12.37 -4.67
N GLU A 131 4.33 -13.57 -4.18
CA GLU A 131 5.37 -14.42 -4.77
C GLU A 131 4.97 -14.93 -6.17
N LYS A 132 3.70 -15.28 -6.38
CA LYS A 132 3.18 -15.63 -7.72
C LYS A 132 3.28 -14.47 -8.70
N ILE A 133 2.92 -13.26 -8.26
CA ILE A 133 3.05 -12.03 -9.07
C ILE A 133 4.53 -11.79 -9.41
N ARG A 134 5.42 -11.92 -8.41
CA ARG A 134 6.86 -11.75 -8.58
C ARG A 134 7.43 -12.74 -9.59
N ALA A 135 7.08 -14.02 -9.49
CA ALA A 135 7.54 -15.05 -10.42
C ALA A 135 7.05 -14.79 -11.86
N GLY A 136 5.78 -14.40 -12.02
CA GLY A 136 5.13 -14.17 -13.31
C GLY A 136 5.44 -12.82 -13.98
N SER A 137 5.99 -11.83 -13.25
CA SER A 137 6.29 -10.52 -13.84
C SER A 137 7.40 -10.59 -14.88
N GLY A 138 7.36 -9.77 -15.92
CA GLY A 138 8.51 -9.51 -16.81
C GLY A 138 9.40 -8.36 -16.33
N ASN A 139 8.90 -7.52 -15.42
CA ASN A 139 9.54 -6.27 -15.03
C ASN A 139 10.52 -6.51 -13.87
N ARG A 140 11.83 -6.36 -14.15
CA ARG A 140 12.89 -6.60 -13.17
C ARG A 140 12.82 -5.66 -11.95
N LEU A 141 12.45 -4.40 -12.15
CA LEU A 141 12.31 -3.43 -11.06
C LEU A 141 11.14 -3.82 -10.14
N LEU A 142 10.02 -4.25 -10.73
CA LEU A 142 8.88 -4.73 -9.95
C LEU A 142 9.21 -6.03 -9.20
N LYS A 143 9.91 -6.98 -9.82
CA LYS A 143 10.34 -8.21 -9.14
C LYS A 143 11.17 -7.92 -7.90
N GLU A 144 12.12 -7.00 -8.04
CA GLU A 144 12.98 -6.58 -6.94
C GLU A 144 12.18 -5.87 -5.84
N GLY A 145 11.23 -5.01 -6.23
CA GLY A 145 10.34 -4.35 -5.28
C GLY A 145 9.47 -5.32 -4.48
N LEU A 146 8.88 -6.32 -5.16
CA LEU A 146 8.09 -7.37 -4.51
C LEU A 146 8.94 -8.23 -3.57
N ARG A 147 10.19 -8.55 -3.95
CA ARG A 147 11.11 -9.25 -3.05
C ARG A 147 11.33 -8.47 -1.75
N HIS A 148 11.56 -7.16 -1.84
CA HIS A 148 11.73 -6.33 -0.65
C HIS A 148 10.50 -6.27 0.26
N ILE A 149 9.30 -6.33 -0.31
CA ILE A 149 8.05 -6.42 0.45
C ILE A 149 7.97 -7.77 1.18
N ILE A 150 8.19 -8.87 0.48
CA ILE A 150 8.14 -10.24 1.04
C ILE A 150 9.19 -10.42 2.14
N ASP A 151 10.41 -9.93 1.92
CA ASP A 151 11.51 -10.02 2.89
C ASP A 151 11.37 -9.02 4.05
N SER A 152 10.29 -8.22 4.08
CA SER A 152 10.06 -7.16 5.09
C SER A 152 11.27 -6.22 5.24
N SER A 153 11.90 -5.87 4.12
CA SER A 153 13.09 -5.01 4.10
C SER A 153 12.78 -3.62 4.64
N ALA A 154 13.76 -3.01 5.33
CA ALA A 154 13.63 -1.63 5.78
C ALA A 154 13.36 -0.67 4.60
N PRO A 155 12.36 0.24 4.67
CA PRO A 155 11.93 1.04 3.52
C PRO A 155 13.04 1.87 2.86
N LEU A 156 13.93 2.46 3.67
CA LEU A 156 15.04 3.26 3.15
C LEU A 156 16.07 2.41 2.38
N VAL A 157 16.32 1.18 2.84
CA VAL A 157 17.24 0.26 2.19
C VAL A 157 16.66 -0.25 0.88
N ALA A 158 15.38 -0.65 0.90
CA ALA A 158 14.66 -1.07 -0.31
C ALA A 158 14.64 0.05 -1.35
N ARG A 159 14.33 1.28 -0.93
CA ARG A 159 14.32 2.45 -1.82
C ARG A 159 15.67 2.69 -2.48
N ALA A 160 16.76 2.74 -1.72
CA ALA A 160 18.09 2.99 -2.27
C ALA A 160 18.49 1.94 -3.31
N ARG A 161 18.17 0.66 -3.05
CA ARG A 161 18.44 -0.44 -4.00
C ARG A 161 17.59 -0.33 -5.26
N LEU A 162 16.32 0.01 -5.13
CA LEU A 162 15.41 0.18 -6.27
C LEU A 162 15.78 1.40 -7.12
N GLU A 163 16.20 2.51 -6.51
CA GLU A 163 16.69 3.70 -7.22
C GLU A 163 17.96 3.40 -8.01
N HIS A 164 18.92 2.70 -7.40
CA HIS A 164 20.13 2.25 -8.09
C HIS A 164 19.82 1.29 -9.25
N LEU A 165 18.96 0.28 -9.01
CA LEU A 165 18.55 -0.66 -10.06
C LEU A 165 17.83 0.05 -11.21
N ARG A 166 16.96 1.02 -10.90
CA ARG A 166 16.27 1.84 -11.91
C ARG A 166 17.29 2.55 -12.79
N GLU A 167 18.31 3.19 -12.21
CA GLU A 167 19.36 3.90 -12.96
C GLU A 167 20.11 2.95 -13.90
N THR A 168 20.58 1.81 -13.39
CA THR A 168 21.25 0.79 -14.20
C THR A 168 20.37 0.29 -15.35
N LEU A 169 19.07 0.07 -15.10
CA LEU A 169 18.14 -0.38 -16.14
C LEU A 169 17.91 0.71 -17.19
N THR A 170 17.74 1.97 -16.78
CA THR A 170 17.56 3.09 -17.71
C THR A 170 18.78 3.26 -18.61
N GLU A 171 19.98 3.17 -18.07
CA GLU A 171 21.23 3.25 -18.85
C GLU A 171 21.34 2.11 -19.86
N ASN A 172 21.03 0.87 -19.42
CA ASN A 172 21.05 -0.29 -20.30
C ASN A 172 20.00 -0.17 -21.43
N TYR A 173 18.76 0.20 -21.11
CA TYR A 173 17.73 0.43 -22.13
C TYR A 173 18.11 1.55 -23.10
N ALA A 174 18.70 2.65 -22.61
CA ALA A 174 19.20 3.72 -23.47
C ALA A 174 20.28 3.22 -24.43
N ARG A 175 21.20 2.37 -23.96
CA ARG A 175 22.22 1.75 -24.79
C ARG A 175 21.61 0.81 -25.84
N GLN A 176 20.70 -0.05 -25.45
CA GLN A 176 19.98 -0.95 -26.36
C GLN A 176 19.21 -0.19 -27.43
N MET A 177 18.51 0.90 -27.06
CA MET A 177 17.82 1.74 -28.03
C MET A 177 18.78 2.36 -29.04
N LYS A 178 19.94 2.86 -28.61
CA LYS A 178 20.97 3.38 -29.52
C LYS A 178 21.49 2.28 -30.47
N MET A 179 21.78 1.10 -29.93
CA MET A 179 22.23 -0.06 -30.71
C MET A 179 21.18 -0.47 -31.76
N ILE A 180 19.89 -0.45 -31.41
CA ILE A 180 18.79 -0.72 -32.35
C ILE A 180 18.72 0.36 -33.45
N VAL A 181 18.82 1.63 -33.08
CA VAL A 181 18.82 2.74 -34.05
C VAL A 181 19.97 2.59 -35.04
N GLU A 182 21.19 2.33 -34.56
CA GLU A 182 22.38 2.13 -35.40
C GLU A 182 22.24 0.91 -36.32
N ALA A 183 21.68 -0.18 -35.80
CA ALA A 183 21.40 -1.38 -36.60
C ALA A 183 20.39 -1.10 -37.71
N ILE A 184 19.31 -0.39 -37.41
CA ILE A 184 18.28 -0.01 -38.39
C ILE A 184 18.87 0.95 -39.44
N ASP A 185 19.67 1.95 -39.03
CA ASP A 185 20.33 2.87 -39.95
C ASP A 185 21.27 2.13 -40.91
N SER A 186 22.07 1.19 -40.38
CA SER A 186 22.96 0.35 -41.19
C SER A 186 22.17 -0.50 -42.20
N ILE A 187 21.03 -1.07 -41.80
CA ILE A 187 20.15 -1.84 -42.69
C ILE A 187 19.58 -0.96 -43.81
N LEU A 188 19.12 0.24 -43.47
CA LEU A 188 18.56 1.20 -44.43
C LEU A 188 19.62 1.70 -45.43
N ASN A 189 20.88 1.80 -44.99
CA ASN A 189 22.02 2.16 -45.85
C ASN A 189 22.60 0.98 -46.64
N HIS A 190 22.02 -0.22 -46.54
CA HIS A 190 22.48 -1.44 -47.18
C HIS A 190 23.93 -1.83 -46.81
N ASP A 191 24.35 -1.52 -45.58
CA ASP A 191 25.64 -1.98 -45.07
C ASP A 191 25.70 -3.51 -45.07
N ARG A 192 26.89 -4.07 -45.28
CA ARG A 192 27.09 -5.52 -45.15
C ARG A 192 26.99 -5.93 -43.68
N PRO A 193 26.55 -7.16 -43.36
CA PRO A 193 26.43 -7.61 -41.98
C PRO A 193 27.70 -7.42 -41.13
N GLY A 194 28.90 -7.59 -41.71
CA GLY A 194 30.16 -7.35 -41.01
C GLY A 194 30.36 -5.90 -40.58
N GLN A 195 29.96 -4.93 -41.40
CA GLN A 195 30.06 -3.50 -41.08
C GLN A 195 29.07 -3.11 -39.97
N THR A 196 27.86 -3.68 -40.01
CA THR A 196 26.90 -3.52 -38.91
C THR A 196 27.45 -4.10 -37.61
N VAL A 197 28.06 -5.29 -37.63
CA VAL A 197 28.68 -5.88 -36.43
C VAL A 197 29.80 -5.01 -35.87
N GLU A 198 30.68 -4.46 -36.73
CA GLU A 198 31.74 -3.53 -36.31
C GLU A 198 31.17 -2.29 -35.63
N LYS A 199 30.13 -1.67 -36.21
CA LYS A 199 29.45 -0.51 -35.62
C LYS A 199 28.78 -0.81 -34.27
N LEU A 200 28.25 -2.01 -34.08
CA LEU A 200 27.58 -2.39 -32.83
C LEU A 200 28.56 -2.85 -31.74
N ALA A 201 29.82 -3.15 -32.07
CA ALA A 201 30.82 -3.68 -31.13
C ALA A 201 31.09 -2.72 -29.95
N ASP A 202 31.09 -1.42 -30.20
CA ASP A 202 31.34 -0.39 -29.18
C ASP A 202 30.26 -0.37 -28.08
N TYR A 203 29.04 -0.83 -28.39
CA TYR A 203 27.94 -0.93 -27.42
C TYR A 203 28.05 -2.17 -26.51
N LEU A 204 28.81 -3.19 -26.95
CA LEU A 204 29.05 -4.42 -26.21
C LEU A 204 30.31 -4.36 -25.35
N ALA A 205 31.28 -3.50 -25.70
CA ALA A 205 32.53 -3.33 -24.97
C ALA A 205 32.42 -2.45 -23.70
N ALA A 206 31.25 -1.84 -23.47
CA ALA A 206 30.97 -0.94 -22.34
C ALA A 206 30.26 -1.63 -21.15
N ASP A 207 30.24 -2.97 -21.11
CA ASP A 207 29.84 -3.82 -19.98
C ASP A 207 31.06 -4.41 -19.27
#